data_AF-H5SLZ0-F1
#
_entry.id   AF-H5SLZ0-F1
#
_cell.length_a   1.000
_cell.length_b   1.000
_cell.length_c   1.000
_cell.angle_alpha   90.00
_cell.angle_beta   90.00
_cell.angle_gamma   90.00
#
_symmetry.space_group_name_H-M   'P 1'
#
loop_
_entity.id
_entity.type
_entity.pdbx_description
1 polymer ?
#
loop_
_entity_poly.entity_id
_entity_poly.type
_entity_poly.pdbx_seq_one_letter_code
_entity_poly.pdbx_strand_id
1 'polypeptide(L)' 'MTFRDRQLLRLRELLEQIAQLQEQLAWCQDETANEYLADCMLRDLEQCRRIVLSLKSPSQALLAN' A
#
# COMPACT_ATOMS: atom_id res chain seq x y z
N MET A 1 -15.53 -7.33 12.16
CA MET A 1 -14.76 -6.99 10.94
C MET A 1 -14.33 -8.26 10.24
N THR A 2 -14.68 -8.39 8.97
CA THR A 2 -14.28 -9.51 8.10
C THR A 2 -12.82 -9.35 7.66
N PHE A 3 -12.23 -10.42 7.11
CA PHE A 3 -10.90 -10.34 6.47
C PHE A 3 -10.89 -9.24 5.39
N ARG A 4 -11.93 -9.18 4.57
CA ARG A 4 -12.11 -8.16 3.53
C ARG A 4 -12.12 -6.74 4.10
N ASP A 5 -12.86 -6.49 5.18
CA ASP A 5 -12.91 -5.15 5.80
C ASP A 5 -11.52 -4.71 6.29
N ARG A 6 -10.75 -5.63 6.89
CA ARG A 6 -9.39 -5.35 7.36
C ARG A 6 -8.44 -5.06 6.19
N GLN A 7 -8.54 -5.83 5.10
CA GLN A 7 -7.73 -5.61 3.90
C GLN A 7 -8.07 -4.29 3.23
N LEU A 8 -9.35 -3.93 3.11
CA LEU A 8 -9.77 -2.65 2.53
C LEU A 8 -9.34 -1.45 3.38
N LEU A 9 -9.44 -1.57 4.71
CA LEU A 9 -8.94 -0.53 5.62
C LEU A 9 -7.43 -0.33 5.44
N ARG A 10 -6.65 -1.43 5.44
CA ARG A 10 -5.21 -1.37 5.23
C ARG A 10 -4.83 -0.80 3.86
N LEU A 11 -5.60 -1.15 2.82
CA LEU A 11 -5.39 -0.59 1.49
C LEU A 11 -5.62 0.93 1.48
N ARG A 12 -6.66 1.41 2.16
CA ARG A 12 -6.92 2.84 2.29
C ARG A 12 -5.75 3.55 3.01
N GLU A 13 -5.28 3.01 4.12
CA GLU A 13 -4.15 3.58 4.87
C GLU A 13 -2.88 3.69 4.02
N LEU A 14 -2.55 2.64 3.24
CA LEU A 14 -1.41 2.66 2.34
C LEU A 14 -1.57 3.69 1.21
N LEU A 15 -2.77 3.85 0.65
CA LEU A 15 -3.03 4.87 -0.36
C LEU A 15 -2.87 6.29 0.19
N GLU A 16 -3.29 6.52 1.44
CA GLU A 16 -3.07 7.81 2.12
C GLU A 16 -1.58 8.06 2.37
N GLN A 17 -0.81 7.04 2.76
CA GLN A 17 0.64 7.15 2.90
C GLN A 17 1.35 7.44 1.57
N ILE A 18 0.95 6.77 0.49
CA ILE A 18 1.52 7.00 -0.85
C ILE A 18 1.25 8.44 -1.31
N ALA A 19 0.05 8.98 -1.06
CA ALA A 19 -0.25 10.36 -1.40
C ALA A 19 0.66 11.34 -0.65
N GLN A 20 0.92 11.10 0.64
CA GLN A 20 1.85 11.91 1.43
C GLN A 20 3.30 11.80 0.94
N LEU A 21 3.75 10.59 0.59
CA LEU A 21 5.09 10.38 0.02
C LEU A 21 5.25 11.06 -1.33
N GLN A 22 4.21 11.06 -2.16
CA GLN A 22 4.21 11.76 -3.44
C GLN A 22 4.33 13.28 -3.25
N GLU A 23 3.63 13.85 -2.27
CA GLU A 23 3.78 15.26 -1.91
C GLU A 23 5.21 15.56 -1.44
N GLN A 24 5.79 14.72 -0.58
CA GLN A 24 7.17 14.88 -0.12
C GLN A 24 8.18 14.83 -1.26
N LEU A 25 8.03 13.88 -2.19
CA LEU A 25 8.86 13.76 -3.39
C LEU A 25 8.80 15.02 -4.26
N ALA A 26 7.63 15.63 -4.41
CA ALA A 26 7.45 16.83 -5.25
C ALA A 26 8.27 18.04 -4.76
N TRP A 27 8.56 18.11 -3.46
CA TRP A 27 9.32 19.21 -2.85
C TRP A 27 10.73 18.80 -2.41
N CYS A 28 11.09 17.52 -2.56
CA CYS A 28 12.39 17.01 -2.15
C CYS A 28 13.49 17.45 -3.11
N GLN A 29 14.46 18.22 -2.63
CA GLN A 29 15.62 18.67 -3.40
C GLN A 29 16.88 17.85 -3.12
N ASP A 30 16.86 17.06 -2.04
CA ASP A 30 17.98 16.21 -1.63
C ASP A 30 17.91 14.87 -2.38
N GLU A 31 18.93 14.55 -3.17
CA GLU A 31 18.95 13.37 -4.04
C GLU A 31 18.87 12.06 -3.23
N THR A 32 19.54 12.00 -2.07
CA THR A 32 19.51 10.82 -1.19
C THR A 32 18.13 10.62 -0.57
N ALA A 33 17.49 11.69 -0.10
CA ALA A 33 16.13 11.64 0.42
C ALA A 33 15.11 11.32 -0.69
N ASN A 34 15.32 11.84 -1.91
CA ASN A 34 14.48 11.55 -3.06
C ASN A 34 14.51 10.06 -3.42
N GLU A 35 15.70 9.45 -3.49
CA GLU A 35 15.86 8.01 -3.67
C GLU A 35 15.17 7.21 -2.55
N TYR A 36 15.40 7.59 -1.29
CA TYR A 36 14.78 6.93 -0.15
C TYR A 36 13.24 7.00 -0.16
N LEU A 37 12.68 8.16 -0.50
CA LEU A 37 11.23 8.37 -0.59
C LEU A 37 10.62 7.58 -1.75
N ALA A 38 11.30 7.54 -2.91
CA ALA A 38 10.88 6.73 -4.05
C ALA A 38 10.87 5.24 -3.71
N ASP A 39 11.89 4.77 -3.00
CA ASP A 39 12.00 3.40 -2.49
C ASP A 39 10.87 3.06 -1.51
N CYS A 40 10.52 3.98 -0.60
CA CYS A 40 9.37 3.82 0.28
C CYS A 40 8.07 3.68 -0.51
N MET A 41 7.85 4.54 -1.50
CA MET A 41 6.65 4.53 -2.34
C MET A 41 6.53 3.23 -3.15
N LEU A 42 7.63 2.70 -3.68
CA LEU A 42 7.65 1.41 -4.38
C LEU A 42 7.26 0.24 -3.46
N ARG A 43 7.74 0.26 -2.20
CA ARG A 43 7.38 -0.76 -1.20
C ARG A 43 5.88 -0.72 -0.88
N ASP A 44 5.32 0.48 -0.71
CA ASP A 44 3.90 0.65 -0.40
C ASP A 44 3.00 0.23 -1.58
N LEU A 45 3.41 0.54 -2.82
CA LEU A 45 2.72 0.09 -4.02
C LEU A 45 2.71 -1.44 -4.16
N GLU A 46 3.82 -2.11 -3.83
CA GLU A 46 3.86 -3.58 -3.80
C GLU A 46 2.96 -4.17 -2.70
N GLN A 47 2.84 -3.51 -1.53
CA GLN A 47 1.88 -3.91 -0.51
C GLN A 47 0.43 -3.75 -0.99
N CYS A 48 0.09 -2.63 -1.64
CA CYS A 48 -1.21 -2.42 -2.27
C CYS A 48 -1.52 -3.55 -3.27
N ARG A 49 -0.56 -3.91 -4.13
CA ARG A 49 -0.70 -5.03 -5.07
C ARG A 49 -0.99 -6.35 -4.36
N ARG A 50 -0.27 -6.67 -3.30
CA ARG A 50 -0.50 -7.91 -2.51
C ARG A 50 -1.89 -7.95 -1.88
N ILE A 51 -2.37 -6.84 -1.34
CA ILE A 51 -3.72 -6.75 -0.76
C ILE A 51 -4.79 -6.93 -1.86
N VAL A 52 -4.61 -6.31 -3.02
CA VAL A 52 -5.54 -6.49 -4.14
C VAL A 52 -5.56 -7.95 -4.60
N LEU A 53 -4.41 -8.62 -4.66
CA LEU A 53 -4.33 -10.04 -5.00
C LEU A 53 -4.97 -10.94 -3.94
N SER A 54 -4.83 -10.62 -2.65
CA SER A 54 -5.48 -11.39 -1.57
C SER A 54 -7.00 -11.25 -1.62
N LEU A 55 -7.51 -10.05 -1.93
CA LEU A 55 -8.93 -9.78 -2.12
C LEU A 55 -9.53 -10.44 -3.37
N LYS A 56 -8.73 -10.60 -4.44
CA LYS A 56 -9.14 -11.25 -5.69
C LYS A 56 -9.08 -12.78 -5.62
N SER A 57 -8.35 -13.35 -4.67
CA SER A 57 -8.18 -14.80 -4.55
C SER A 57 -9.42 -15.43 -3.89
N PRO A 58 -10.23 -16.22 -4.63
CA PRO A 58 -11.45 -16.83 -4.08
C PRO A 58 -11.17 -17.83 -2.95
N SER A 59 -9.94 -18.35 -2.87
CA SER A 59 -9.54 -19.40 -1.93
C SER A 59 -9.43 -18.96 -0.47
N GLN A 60 -9.28 -17.66 -0.17
CA GLN A 60 -9.25 -17.19 1.22
C GLN A 60 -10.66 -17.06 1.85
N ALA A 61 -11.72 -17.10 1.04
CA ALA A 61 -13.10 -17.16 1.53
C ALA A 61 -13.51 -18.56 2.05
N LEU A 62 -12.78 -19.62 1.63
CA LEU A 62 -13.09 -21.01 1.98
C LEU A 62 -12.38 -21.52 3.24
N LEU A 63 -11.32 -20.85 3.71
CA LEU A 63 -10.55 -21.24 4.90
C LEU A 63 -10.97 -20.50 6.19
N ALA A 64 -12.04 -19.71 6.12
CA ALA A 64 -12.59 -18.93 7.25
C ALA A 64 -13.96 -19.43 7.74
N ASN A 65 -14.39 -20.62 7.29
CA ASN A 65 -15.56 -21.35 7.82
C ASN A 65 -15.12 -22.57 8.61
#